data_AF-A0A1Z4MSL0-F1
#
_entry.id   AF-A0A1Z4MSL0-F1
#
_cell.length_a   1.000
_cell.length_b   1.000
_cell.length_c   1.000
_cell.angle_alpha   90.00
_cell.angle_beta   90.00
_cell.angle_gamma   90.00
#
_symmetry.space_group_name_H-M   'P 1'
#
loop_
_entity.id
_entity.type
_entity.pdbx_description
1 polymer ?
#
loop_
_entity_poly.entity_id
_entity_poly.type
_entity_poly.pdbx_seq_one_letter_code
_entity_poly.pdbx_strand_id
1 'polypeptide(L)'
;MKKVLDLEDFNERAKDVSDYLYFLRDLEQGNILLSKDGAISKIDSELDKSLKATGFLLLYNLIESTMRNAIQSIFDELSNKGVSFDELRLEIKKIILQNIKKNIQQSGVNDFLEQIESIFIDIIQSGFNRDDLFSGNVDAREIKIIARVYGFSATTDKDTRDGIDLLSIKKIEMI
;
A
#
# COMPACT_ATOMS: atom_id res chain seq x y z
N MET A 1 -2.99 20.78 10.99
CA MET A 1 -4.22 20.49 10.23
C MET A 1 -4.30 18.98 10.05
N LYS A 2 -5.41 18.34 10.41
CA LYS A 2 -5.59 16.87 10.42
C LYS A 2 -5.35 16.28 9.02
N LYS A 3 -4.36 15.39 8.87
CA LYS A 3 -4.41 14.36 7.82
C LYS A 3 -4.72 13.02 8.51
N VAL A 4 -6.01 12.71 8.55
CA VAL A 4 -6.53 11.39 8.90
C VAL A 4 -6.71 10.68 7.56
N LEU A 5 -5.82 9.75 7.22
CA LEU A 5 -5.66 9.14 5.89
C LEU A 5 -5.47 10.16 4.75
N ASP A 6 -4.48 9.92 3.89
CA ASP A 6 -4.43 10.59 2.59
C ASP A 6 -5.49 9.98 1.65
N LEU A 7 -6.76 10.31 1.92
CA LEU A 7 -7.89 9.90 1.11
C LEU A 7 -7.84 10.51 -0.29
N GLU A 8 -7.12 11.61 -0.46
CA GLU A 8 -6.91 12.26 -1.74
C GLU A 8 -6.03 11.37 -2.64
N ASP A 9 -4.87 10.92 -2.14
CA ASP A 9 -4.02 9.94 -2.85
C ASP A 9 -4.76 8.62 -3.17
N PHE A 10 -5.59 8.13 -2.23
CA PHE A 10 -6.45 6.97 -2.51
C PHE A 10 -7.43 7.24 -3.65
N ASN A 11 -8.17 8.35 -3.58
CA ASN A 11 -9.21 8.68 -4.56
C ASN A 11 -8.63 8.91 -5.95
N GLU A 12 -7.49 9.59 -6.06
CA GLU A 12 -6.80 9.82 -7.33
C GLU A 12 -6.38 8.48 -7.96
N ARG A 13 -5.67 7.63 -7.21
CA ARG A 13 -5.23 6.32 -7.70
C ARG A 13 -6.41 5.40 -8.01
N ALA A 14 -7.46 5.41 -7.20
CA ALA A 14 -8.66 4.59 -7.41
C ALA A 14 -9.41 5.03 -8.66
N LYS A 15 -9.44 6.34 -8.94
CA LYS A 15 -10.00 6.88 -10.18
C LYS A 15 -9.20 6.39 -11.39
N ASP A 16 -7.87 6.49 -11.35
CA ASP A 16 -7.01 6.02 -12.45
C ASP A 16 -7.18 4.52 -12.74
N VAL A 17 -7.23 3.70 -11.68
CA VAL A 17 -7.52 2.27 -11.79
C VAL A 17 -8.90 2.03 -12.41
N SER A 18 -9.92 2.75 -11.95
CA SER A 18 -11.30 2.58 -12.43
C SER A 18 -11.41 2.96 -13.90
N ASP A 19 -10.85 4.11 -14.29
CA ASP A 19 -10.84 4.60 -15.67
C ASP A 19 -10.16 3.59 -16.60
N TYR A 20 -9.04 3.00 -16.15
CA TYR A 20 -8.35 1.94 -16.90
C TYR A 20 -9.19 0.66 -17.06
N LEU A 21 -9.82 0.19 -15.97
CA LEU A 21 -10.64 -1.02 -16.01
C LEU A 21 -11.90 -0.84 -16.86
N TYR A 22 -12.51 0.36 -16.85
CA TYR A 22 -13.62 0.68 -17.75
C TYR A 22 -13.19 0.68 -19.20
N PHE A 23 -12.05 1.30 -19.52
CA PHE A 23 -11.47 1.25 -20.86
C PHE A 23 -11.25 -0.20 -21.33
N LEU A 24 -10.62 -1.04 -20.50
CA LEU A 24 -10.34 -2.43 -20.84
C LEU A 24 -11.63 -3.24 -21.06
N ARG A 25 -12.64 -3.07 -20.19
CA ARG A 25 -13.96 -3.70 -20.33
C ARG A 25 -14.63 -3.30 -21.64
N ASP A 26 -14.66 -2.00 -21.94
CA ASP A 26 -15.35 -1.49 -23.12
C ASP A 26 -14.65 -1.94 -24.41
N LEU A 27 -13.34 -2.09 -24.35
CA LEU A 27 -12.52 -2.63 -25.42
C LEU A 27 -12.76 -4.14 -25.65
N GLU A 28 -12.86 -4.95 -24.59
CA GLU A 28 -13.19 -6.39 -24.67
C GLU A 28 -14.62 -6.64 -25.18
N GLN A 29 -15.58 -5.79 -24.79
CA GLN A 29 -16.97 -5.88 -25.22
C GLN A 29 -17.20 -5.36 -26.65
N GLY A 30 -16.18 -4.76 -27.26
CA GLY A 30 -16.29 -4.14 -28.58
C GLY A 30 -17.08 -2.82 -28.58
N ASN A 31 -17.28 -2.21 -27.41
CA ASN A 31 -17.84 -0.86 -27.28
C ASN A 31 -16.83 0.20 -27.77
N ILE A 32 -15.53 -0.12 -27.74
CA ILE A 32 -14.43 0.67 -28.31
C ILE A 32 -13.73 -0.17 -29.38
N LEU A 33 -13.41 0.47 -30.51
CA LEU A 33 -12.74 -0.16 -31.65
C LEU A 33 -11.32 0.39 -31.80
N LEU A 34 -10.34 -0.49 -32.02
CA LEU A 34 -8.99 -0.09 -32.39
C LEU A 34 -8.92 0.14 -33.90
N SER A 35 -8.28 1.23 -34.32
CA SER A 35 -8.00 1.52 -35.73
C SER A 35 -6.50 1.53 -35.97
N LYS A 36 -6.05 0.74 -36.94
CA LYS A 36 -4.67 0.73 -37.43
C LYS A 36 -4.72 1.03 -38.93
N ASP A 37 -4.08 2.12 -39.34
CA ASP A 37 -4.06 2.60 -40.73
C ASP A 37 -5.46 2.79 -41.35
N GLY A 38 -6.45 3.18 -40.55
CA GLY A 38 -7.84 3.38 -40.97
C GLY A 38 -8.68 2.10 -41.02
N ALA A 39 -8.09 0.92 -40.77
CA ALA A 39 -8.80 -0.34 -40.65
C ALA A 39 -9.11 -0.65 -39.19
N ILE A 40 -10.36 -1.02 -38.90
CA ILE A 40 -10.75 -1.53 -37.59
C ILE A 40 -10.07 -2.89 -37.37
N SER A 41 -9.24 -2.99 -36.33
CA SER A 41 -8.59 -4.25 -35.93
C SER A 41 -9.19 -4.75 -34.62
N LYS A 42 -9.37 -6.07 -34.51
CA LYS A 42 -9.60 -6.71 -33.22
C LYS A 42 -8.33 -6.66 -32.39
N ILE A 43 -8.48 -6.66 -31.07
CA ILE A 43 -7.37 -6.94 -30.18
C ILE A 43 -6.91 -8.38 -30.39
N ASP A 44 -5.60 -8.53 -30.60
CA ASP A 44 -4.98 -9.84 -30.56
C ASP A 44 -4.87 -10.32 -29.10
N SER A 45 -4.80 -11.63 -28.93
CA SER A 45 -4.81 -12.25 -27.61
C SER A 45 -3.58 -11.93 -26.74
N GLU A 46 -2.46 -11.50 -27.33
CA GLU A 46 -1.27 -11.11 -26.56
C GLU A 46 -1.45 -9.72 -25.98
N LEU A 47 -1.92 -8.77 -26.79
CA LEU A 47 -2.26 -7.42 -26.35
C LEU A 47 -3.33 -7.43 -25.25
N ASP A 48 -4.38 -8.26 -25.39
CA ASP A 48 -5.40 -8.46 -24.34
C ASP A 48 -4.78 -8.86 -23.00
N LYS A 49 -3.87 -9.84 -23.01
CA LYS A 49 -3.16 -10.29 -21.80
C LYS A 49 -2.28 -9.19 -21.21
N SER A 50 -1.55 -8.44 -22.04
CA SER A 50 -0.71 -7.34 -21.58
C SER A 50 -1.51 -6.20 -20.94
N LEU A 51 -2.69 -5.89 -21.49
CA LEU A 51 -3.59 -4.90 -20.89
C LEU A 51 -4.15 -5.38 -19.54
N LYS A 52 -4.55 -6.66 -19.44
CA LYS A 52 -4.97 -7.24 -18.16
C LYS A 52 -3.87 -7.20 -17.10
N ALA A 53 -2.63 -7.56 -17.48
CA ALA A 53 -1.47 -7.48 -16.59
C ALA A 53 -1.23 -6.05 -16.09
N THR A 54 -1.38 -5.06 -16.97
CA THR A 54 -1.30 -3.64 -16.59
C THR A 54 -2.40 -3.26 -15.59
N GLY A 55 -3.62 -3.74 -15.77
CA GLY A 55 -4.71 -3.54 -14.81
C GLY A 55 -4.37 -4.09 -13.42
N PHE A 56 -3.74 -5.26 -13.35
CA PHE A 56 -3.27 -5.83 -12.08
C PHE A 56 -2.16 -5.01 -11.44
N LEU A 57 -1.18 -4.54 -12.21
CA LEU A 57 -0.13 -3.63 -11.70
C LEU A 57 -0.71 -2.34 -11.12
N LEU A 58 -1.70 -1.74 -11.78
CA LEU A 58 -2.38 -0.55 -11.28
C LEU A 58 -3.14 -0.83 -9.98
N LEU A 59 -3.82 -1.97 -9.89
CA LEU A 59 -4.48 -2.42 -8.66
C LEU A 59 -3.48 -2.61 -7.51
N TYR A 60 -2.31 -3.21 -7.78
CA TYR A 60 -1.27 -3.37 -6.76
C TYR A 60 -0.74 -2.04 -6.27
N ASN A 61 -0.45 -1.11 -7.17
CA ASN A 61 0.03 0.22 -6.80
C ASN A 61 -1.00 0.95 -5.92
N LEU A 62 -2.30 0.80 -6.21
CA LEU A 62 -3.36 1.34 -5.37
C LEU A 62 -3.37 0.70 -3.98
N ILE A 63 -3.38 -0.64 -3.90
CA ILE A 63 -3.42 -1.37 -2.63
C ILE A 63 -2.20 -1.04 -1.78
N GLU A 64 -1.02 -1.06 -2.39
CA GLU A 64 0.23 -0.74 -1.74
C GLU A 64 0.22 0.68 -1.17
N SER A 65 -0.18 1.68 -1.98
CA SER A 65 -0.24 3.06 -1.49
C SER A 65 -1.21 3.17 -0.32
N THR A 66 -2.40 2.56 -0.45
CA THR A 66 -3.46 2.56 0.56
C THR A 66 -2.98 1.96 1.88
N MET A 67 -2.37 0.76 1.84
CA MET A 67 -1.89 0.07 3.04
C MET A 67 -0.79 0.87 3.74
N ARG A 68 0.12 1.46 2.97
CA ARG A 68 1.18 2.29 3.53
C ARG A 68 0.63 3.58 4.17
N ASN A 69 -0.33 4.24 3.53
CA ASN A 69 -0.99 5.43 4.09
C ASN A 69 -1.79 5.10 5.36
N ALA A 70 -2.41 3.92 5.41
CA ALA A 70 -3.12 3.45 6.59
C ALA A 70 -2.17 3.25 7.78
N ILE A 71 -0.99 2.64 7.56
CA ILE A 71 0.01 2.44 8.61
C ILE A 71 0.62 3.78 9.04
N GLN A 72 0.98 4.65 8.09
CA GLN A 72 1.42 6.02 8.39
C GLN A 72 0.42 6.73 9.32
N SER A 73 -0.89 6.64 9.01
CA SER A 73 -1.95 7.25 9.81
C SER A 73 -2.00 6.73 11.24
N ILE A 74 -1.62 5.47 11.49
CA ILE A 74 -1.50 4.92 12.85
C ILE A 74 -0.38 5.66 13.60
N PHE A 75 0.81 5.76 13.03
CA PHE A 75 1.96 6.42 13.67
C PHE A 75 1.73 7.92 13.86
N ASP A 76 1.14 8.59 12.87
CA ASP A 76 0.75 10.00 12.96
C ASP A 76 -0.23 10.21 14.11
N GLU A 77 -1.24 9.35 14.26
CA GLU A 77 -2.24 9.46 15.33
C GLU A 77 -1.63 9.22 16.72
N LEU A 78 -0.73 8.23 16.85
CA LEU A 78 0.01 7.98 18.10
C LEU A 78 0.85 9.21 18.49
N SER A 79 1.56 9.79 17.53
CA SER A 79 2.37 11.00 17.73
C SER A 79 1.52 12.22 18.07
N ASN A 80 0.46 12.48 17.29
CA ASN A 80 -0.42 13.65 17.47
C ASN A 80 -1.14 13.64 18.81
N LYS A 81 -1.49 12.46 19.33
CA LYS A 81 -2.10 12.30 20.65
C LYS A 81 -1.08 12.26 21.79
N GLY A 82 0.22 12.17 21.49
CA GLY A 82 1.26 11.99 22.50
C GLY A 82 1.07 10.71 23.33
N VAL A 83 0.61 9.63 22.70
CA VAL A 83 0.32 8.36 23.41
C VAL A 83 1.62 7.80 23.98
N SER A 84 1.68 7.57 25.30
CA SER A 84 2.91 7.08 25.94
C SER A 84 3.31 5.72 25.38
N PHE A 85 4.62 5.48 25.27
CA PHE A 85 5.16 4.16 24.87
C PHE A 85 4.51 3.05 25.68
N ASP A 86 4.37 3.25 26.99
CA ASP A 86 3.89 2.25 27.93
C ASP A 86 2.45 1.81 27.67
N GLU A 87 1.65 2.70 27.08
CA GLU A 87 0.24 2.45 26.72
C GLU A 87 0.09 1.70 25.39
N LEU A 88 1.17 1.59 24.61
CA LEU A 88 1.15 0.89 23.34
C LEU A 88 1.06 -0.62 23.52
N ARG A 89 0.38 -1.25 22.56
CA ARG A 89 0.39 -2.70 22.39
C ARG A 89 1.82 -3.21 22.17
N LEU A 90 2.11 -4.41 22.65
CA LEU A 90 3.44 -5.03 22.58
C LEU A 90 3.96 -5.13 21.14
N GLU A 91 3.07 -5.36 20.19
CA GLU A 91 3.33 -5.44 18.76
C GLU A 91 3.89 -4.12 18.21
N ILE A 92 3.20 -3.00 18.50
CA ILE A 92 3.64 -1.65 18.11
C ILE A 92 4.96 -1.29 18.79
N LYS A 93 5.11 -1.62 20.08
CA LYS A 93 6.37 -1.41 20.83
C LYS A 93 7.55 -2.10 20.12
N LYS A 94 7.37 -3.36 19.71
CA LYS A 94 8.40 -4.13 19.00
C LYS A 94 8.78 -3.47 17.68
N ILE A 95 7.80 -3.02 16.90
CA ILE A 95 8.06 -2.33 15.63
C ILE A 95 8.85 -1.05 15.87
N ILE A 96 8.41 -0.20 16.80
CA ILE A 96 9.09 1.06 17.11
C ILE A 96 10.55 0.79 17.48
N LEU A 97 10.83 -0.20 18.32
CA LEU A 97 12.20 -0.56 18.70
C LEU A 97 13.03 -1.13 17.53
N GLN A 98 12.42 -1.91 16.64
CA GLN A 98 13.08 -2.41 15.43
C GLN A 98 13.44 -1.28 14.47
N ASN A 99 12.52 -0.35 14.30
CA ASN A 99 12.63 0.86 13.49
C ASN A 99 13.77 1.78 13.99
N ILE A 100 13.81 2.05 15.30
CA ILE A 100 14.94 2.76 15.94
C ILE A 100 16.26 2.09 15.64
N LYS A 101 16.34 0.77 15.87
CA LYS A 101 17.56 0.00 15.65
C LYS A 101 18.02 0.13 14.19
N LYS A 102 17.09 0.01 13.24
CA LYS A 102 17.39 0.11 11.81
C LYS A 102 17.94 1.49 11.46
N ASN A 103 17.35 2.56 11.98
CA ASN A 103 17.85 3.91 11.73
C ASN A 103 19.22 4.14 12.29
N ILE A 104 19.44 3.77 13.55
CA ILE A 104 20.77 3.90 14.17
C ILE A 104 21.83 3.14 13.36
N GLN A 105 21.48 1.99 12.80
CA GLN A 105 22.38 1.22 11.92
C GLN A 105 22.67 1.93 10.58
N GLN A 106 21.72 2.73 10.07
CA GLN A 106 21.83 3.40 8.78
C GLN A 106 22.47 4.79 8.88
N SER A 107 22.04 5.61 9.84
CA SER A 107 22.51 6.99 10.03
C SER A 107 23.65 7.10 11.05
N GLY A 108 23.87 6.07 11.88
CA GLY A 108 24.77 6.18 13.03
C GLY A 108 24.10 6.81 14.25
N VAL A 109 24.68 6.54 15.42
CA VAL A 109 24.11 6.94 16.72
C VAL A 109 24.05 8.46 16.90
N ASN A 110 25.08 9.18 16.44
CA ASN A 110 25.16 10.63 16.65
C ASN A 110 24.10 11.37 15.81
N ASP A 111 24.01 11.05 14.52
CA ASP A 111 23.01 11.64 13.62
C ASP A 111 21.58 11.32 14.09
N PHE A 112 21.36 10.11 14.62
CA PHE A 112 20.08 9.74 15.22
C PHE A 112 19.76 10.59 16.46
N LEU A 113 20.74 10.84 17.33
CA LEU A 113 20.55 11.67 18.53
C LEU A 113 20.35 13.15 18.19
N GLU A 114 20.97 13.65 17.11
CA GLU A 114 20.79 15.03 16.64
C GLU A 114 19.41 15.26 16.00
N GLN A 115 18.83 14.23 15.39
CA GLN A 115 17.46 14.27 14.83
C GLN A 115 16.35 14.20 15.90
N ILE A 116 16.72 13.92 17.15
CA ILE A 116 15.80 13.74 18.26
C ILE A 116 15.85 14.96 19.18
N GLU A 117 14.97 15.94 18.96
CA GLU A 117 14.73 17.08 19.87
C GLU A 117 13.78 16.69 21.03
N SER A 118 12.89 15.73 20.80
CA SER A 118 11.97 15.10 21.75
C SER A 118 12.04 13.59 21.56
N ILE A 119 12.72 12.90 22.49
CA ILE A 119 13.00 11.45 22.48
C ILE A 119 11.80 10.61 22.02
N PHE A 120 10.58 11.01 22.35
CA PHE A 120 9.43 10.18 22.08
C PHE A 120 8.79 10.41 20.70
N ILE A 121 8.68 11.66 20.25
CA ILE A 121 8.03 11.99 18.97
C ILE A 121 8.96 11.68 17.80
N ASP A 122 10.25 11.99 17.96
CA ASP A 122 11.20 11.90 16.85
C ASP A 122 11.67 10.46 16.61
N ILE A 123 11.63 9.62 17.64
CA ILE A 123 11.85 8.17 17.52
C ILE A 123 10.74 7.50 16.67
N ILE A 124 9.49 7.92 16.87
CA ILE A 124 8.34 7.39 16.13
C ILE A 124 8.42 7.81 14.66
N GLN A 125 8.79 9.06 14.39
CA GLN A 125 8.87 9.60 13.03
C GLN A 125 10.11 9.15 12.27
N SER A 126 11.30 9.20 12.89
CA SER A 126 12.52 8.73 12.24
C SER A 126 12.40 7.24 11.92
N GLY A 127 11.90 6.44 12.87
CA GLY A 127 11.83 4.97 12.82
C GLY A 127 11.12 4.39 11.60
N PHE A 128 10.08 5.06 11.15
CA PHE A 128 9.17 4.52 10.15
C PHE A 128 9.63 4.88 8.74
N ASN A 129 10.11 3.90 7.99
CA ASN A 129 10.26 4.02 6.55
C ASN A 129 9.13 3.25 5.85
N ARG A 130 8.28 4.01 5.15
CA ARG A 130 7.17 3.50 4.36
C ARG A 130 7.62 2.42 3.38
N ASP A 131 8.81 2.54 2.79
CA ASP A 131 9.36 1.69 1.72
C ASP A 131 9.75 0.29 2.16
N ASP A 132 9.85 0.06 3.46
CA ASP A 132 10.21 -1.23 4.02
C ASP A 132 9.01 -2.14 4.34
N LEU A 133 7.79 -1.63 4.21
CA LEU A 133 6.57 -2.35 4.58
C LEU A 133 6.22 -3.49 3.62
N PHE A 134 6.45 -3.27 2.33
CA PHE A 134 6.06 -4.17 1.25
C PHE A 134 7.15 -4.18 0.17
N SER A 135 7.61 -5.35 -0.24
CA SER A 135 8.65 -5.51 -1.27
C SER A 135 8.07 -5.94 -2.61
N GLY A 136 7.03 -5.23 -3.08
CA GLY A 136 6.29 -5.53 -4.31
C GLY A 136 5.36 -6.75 -4.20
N ASN A 137 4.32 -6.77 -5.05
CA ASN A 137 3.30 -7.82 -5.18
C ASN A 137 2.64 -8.23 -3.84
N VAL A 138 1.97 -7.27 -3.19
CA VAL A 138 1.30 -7.43 -1.89
C VAL A 138 0.07 -8.34 -1.98
N ASP A 139 0.04 -9.44 -1.20
CA ASP A 139 -1.12 -10.33 -1.15
C ASP A 139 -1.84 -10.36 0.21
N ALA A 140 -3.02 -10.99 0.26
CA ALA A 140 -3.84 -11.08 1.47
C ALA A 140 -3.13 -11.73 2.66
N ARG A 141 -2.16 -12.63 2.43
CA ARG A 141 -1.38 -13.24 3.52
C ARG A 141 -0.38 -12.22 4.07
N GLU A 142 0.29 -11.51 3.19
CA GLU A 142 1.24 -10.46 3.55
C GLU A 142 0.56 -9.33 4.34
N ILE A 143 -0.62 -8.89 3.90
CA ILE A 143 -1.45 -7.93 4.65
C ILE A 143 -1.80 -8.48 6.03
N LYS A 144 -2.21 -9.75 6.15
CA LYS A 144 -2.54 -10.37 7.44
C LYS A 144 -1.31 -10.51 8.35
N ILE A 145 -0.13 -10.75 7.79
CA ILE A 145 1.14 -10.80 8.52
C ILE A 145 1.45 -9.41 9.07
N ILE A 146 1.44 -8.39 8.21
CA ILE A 146 1.68 -6.99 8.59
C ILE A 146 0.64 -6.55 9.64
N ALA A 147 -0.64 -6.86 9.45
CA ALA A 147 -1.69 -6.53 10.41
C ALA A 147 -1.45 -7.14 11.80
N ARG A 148 -0.95 -8.38 11.86
CA ARG A 148 -0.53 -9.00 13.13
C ARG A 148 0.69 -8.31 13.73
N VAL A 149 1.69 -7.99 12.90
CA VAL A 149 2.92 -7.32 13.34
C VAL A 149 2.63 -5.93 13.88
N TYR A 150 1.72 -5.19 13.23
CA TYR A 150 1.33 -3.81 13.57
C TYR A 150 0.04 -3.72 14.41
N GLY A 151 -0.52 -4.85 14.86
CA GLY A 151 -1.62 -4.89 15.82
C GLY A 151 -2.96 -4.29 15.37
N PHE A 152 -3.20 -4.17 14.06
CA PHE A 152 -4.48 -3.72 13.50
C PHE A 152 -5.31 -4.88 12.92
N SER A 153 -6.63 -4.67 12.76
CA SER A 153 -7.52 -5.68 12.19
C SER A 153 -7.37 -5.75 10.67
N ALA A 154 -7.13 -6.96 10.14
CA ALA A 154 -7.23 -7.24 8.71
C ALA A 154 -8.61 -7.75 8.28
N THR A 155 -9.59 -7.79 9.19
CA THR A 155 -10.98 -8.10 8.85
C THR A 155 -11.61 -6.87 8.21
N THR A 156 -12.12 -7.05 6.99
CA THR A 156 -12.69 -5.98 6.18
C THR A 156 -14.17 -6.25 5.91
N ASP A 157 -14.80 -5.38 5.12
CA ASP A 157 -16.21 -5.54 4.76
C ASP A 157 -16.47 -6.86 4.03
N LYS A 158 -17.66 -7.44 4.22
CA LYS A 158 -17.97 -8.80 3.75
C LYS A 158 -17.80 -8.93 2.23
N ASP A 159 -18.10 -7.85 1.51
CA ASP A 159 -17.99 -7.79 0.05
C ASP A 159 -16.55 -7.84 -0.45
N THR A 160 -15.59 -7.40 0.37
CA THR A 160 -14.15 -7.42 0.04
C THR A 160 -13.45 -8.73 0.41
N ARG A 161 -14.14 -9.59 1.19
CA ARG A 161 -13.69 -10.94 1.58
C ARG A 161 -12.26 -10.98 2.14
N ASP A 162 -11.90 -10.01 2.97
CA ASP A 162 -10.55 -9.85 3.55
C ASP A 162 -9.42 -9.87 2.50
N GLY A 163 -9.72 -9.38 1.29
CA GLY A 163 -8.76 -9.29 0.18
C GLY A 163 -8.35 -10.64 -0.40
N ILE A 164 -9.10 -11.73 -0.20
CA ILE A 164 -8.69 -13.07 -0.64
C ILE A 164 -8.35 -13.18 -2.13
N ASP A 165 -8.98 -12.35 -2.97
CA ASP A 165 -8.73 -12.30 -4.41
C ASP A 165 -7.33 -11.82 -4.78
N LEU A 166 -6.65 -11.09 -3.89
CA LEU A 166 -5.25 -10.67 -4.08
C LEU A 166 -4.30 -11.87 -4.22
N LEU A 167 -4.66 -13.03 -3.65
CA LEU A 167 -3.90 -14.27 -3.82
C LEU A 167 -4.03 -14.85 -5.23
N SER A 168 -5.21 -14.70 -5.83
CA SER A 168 -5.47 -15.15 -7.19
C SER A 168 -4.76 -14.24 -8.19
N ILE A 169 -4.79 -12.93 -7.94
CA ILE A 169 -4.13 -11.92 -8.77
C ILE A 169 -2.61 -12.15 -8.80
N LYS A 170 -1.97 -12.40 -7.65
CA LYS A 170 -0.51 -12.61 -7.55
C LYS A 170 -0.01 -13.83 -8.32
N LYS A 171 -0.83 -14.88 -8.40
CA LYS A 171 -0.47 -16.09 -9.16
C LYS A 171 -0.45 -15.88 -10.66
N ILE A 172 -1.21 -14.92 -11.18
CA ILE A 172 -1.31 -14.65 -12.62
C ILE A 172 -0.07 -13.89 -13.12
N GLU A 173 0.56 -13.06 -12.28
CA GLU A 173 1.79 -12.31 -12.62
C GLU A 173 3.09 -13.14 -12.56
N MET A 174 3.09 -14.31 -11.91
CA MET A 174 4.29 -15.15 -11.75
C MET A 174 4.48 -16.17 -12.89
N ILE A 175 3.75 -16.03 -13.99
CA ILE A 175 3.81 -16.86 -15.21
C ILE A 175 4.22 -15.96 -16.37
#